data_AF-A0A0D8CJM7-F1
#
_entry.id   AF-A0A0D8CJM7-F1
#
_cell.length_a   1.000
_cell.length_b   1.000
_cell.length_c   1.000
_cell.angle_alpha   90.00
_cell.angle_beta   90.00
_cell.angle_gamma   90.00
#
_symmetry.space_group_name_H-M   'P 1'
#
loop_
_entity.id
_entity.type
_entity.pdbx_description
1 polymer ?
#
loop_
_entity_poly.entity_id
_entity_poly.type
_entity_poly.pdbx_seq_one_letter_code
_entity_poly.pdbx_strand_id
1 'polypeptide(L)'
;MKPDLAAEILRRIATLIEEADEAQLKEFLAKIPKLKPGKEIRSKKTLKNENASDDLGAILNRVISAPNRDVGMDILEKSKLNKNQLTRMAKIQSIYVSKSDNIGRIKEKIVESTVGARLRSNAVRGAMQSKI
;
A
#
# COMPACT_ATOMS: atom_id res chain seq x y z
N MET A 1 14.83 13.35 -23.68
CA MET A 1 13.85 14.44 -23.90
C MET A 1 14.59 15.75 -23.76
N LYS A 2 14.33 16.73 -24.65
CA LYS A 2 14.80 18.10 -24.40
C LYS A 2 14.09 18.59 -23.13
N PRO A 3 14.79 19.17 -22.14
CA PRO A 3 14.18 19.57 -20.86
C PRO A 3 13.02 20.55 -21.05
N ASP A 4 13.06 21.30 -22.14
CA ASP A 4 12.09 22.31 -22.53
C ASP A 4 10.68 21.74 -22.83
N LEU A 5 10.60 20.59 -23.49
CA LEU A 5 9.32 19.97 -23.85
C LEU A 5 8.57 19.44 -22.62
N ALA A 6 9.30 18.92 -21.63
CA ALA A 6 8.71 18.45 -20.39
C ALA A 6 8.15 19.62 -19.56
N ALA A 7 8.89 20.73 -19.50
CA ALA A 7 8.44 21.93 -18.82
C ALA A 7 7.18 22.52 -19.47
N GLU A 8 7.14 22.55 -20.81
CA GLU A 8 5.98 23.04 -21.57
C GLU A 8 4.73 22.17 -21.33
N ILE A 9 4.89 20.84 -21.31
CA ILE A 9 3.78 19.91 -21.00
C ILE A 9 3.25 20.16 -19.58
N LEU A 10 4.12 20.29 -18.59
CA LEU A 10 3.72 20.51 -17.19
C LEU A 10 3.00 21.85 -17.01
N ARG A 11 3.45 22.90 -17.69
CA ARG A 11 2.78 24.22 -17.66
C ARG A 11 1.37 24.14 -18.22
N ARG A 12 1.18 23.49 -19.37
CA ARG A 12 -0.16 23.33 -19.96
C ARG A 12 -1.10 22.51 -19.11
N ILE A 13 -0.60 21.47 -18.43
CA ILE A 13 -1.40 20.69 -17.48
C ILE A 13 -1.82 21.56 -16.30
N ALA A 14 -0.92 22.39 -15.75
CA ALA A 14 -1.24 23.30 -14.66
C ALA A 14 -2.34 24.30 -15.03
N THR A 15 -2.22 24.96 -16.20
CA THR A 15 -3.26 25.89 -16.69
C THR A 15 -4.60 25.19 -16.90
N LEU A 16 -4.61 23.97 -17.43
CA LEU A 16 -5.84 23.19 -17.59
C LEU A 16 -6.50 22.89 -16.24
N ILE A 17 -5.72 22.63 -15.18
CA ILE A 17 -6.26 22.40 -13.83
C ILE A 17 -6.86 23.68 -13.23
N GLU A 18 -6.29 24.84 -13.54
CA GLU A 18 -6.78 26.14 -13.04
C GLU A 18 -8.06 26.60 -13.75
N GLU A 19 -8.24 26.26 -15.03
CA GLU A 19 -9.36 26.73 -15.86
C GLU A 19 -10.49 25.71 -16.04
N ALA A 20 -10.22 24.42 -15.87
CA ALA A 20 -11.21 23.37 -16.13
C ALA A 20 -12.15 23.13 -14.94
N ASP A 21 -13.40 22.84 -15.25
CA ASP A 21 -14.37 22.37 -14.27
C ASP A 21 -14.15 20.87 -13.92
N GLU A 22 -14.81 20.42 -12.86
CA GLU A 22 -14.66 19.04 -12.37
C GLU A 22 -15.07 17.98 -13.42
N ALA A 23 -16.00 18.32 -14.32
CA ALA A 23 -16.46 17.40 -15.36
C ALA A 23 -15.41 17.23 -16.45
N GLN A 24 -14.81 18.33 -16.90
CA GLN A 24 -13.73 18.36 -17.87
C GLN A 24 -12.47 17.66 -17.35
N LEU A 25 -12.15 17.85 -16.07
CA LEU A 25 -11.02 17.16 -15.43
C LEU A 25 -11.24 15.64 -15.37
N LYS A 26 -12.45 15.18 -15.06
CA LYS A 26 -12.79 13.74 -15.07
C LYS A 26 -12.70 13.15 -16.47
N GLU A 27 -13.18 13.85 -17.48
CA GLU A 27 -13.08 13.42 -18.87
C GLU A 27 -11.62 13.34 -19.33
N PHE A 28 -10.81 14.33 -18.97
CA PHE A 28 -9.37 14.34 -19.24
C PHE A 28 -8.65 13.16 -18.56
N LEU A 29 -8.93 12.90 -17.29
CA LEU A 29 -8.38 11.76 -16.55
C LEU A 29 -8.77 10.42 -17.16
N ALA A 30 -9.99 10.29 -17.71
CA ALA A 30 -10.43 9.09 -18.39
C ALA A 30 -9.68 8.84 -19.72
N LYS A 31 -9.22 9.92 -20.38
CA LYS A 31 -8.48 9.87 -21.64
C LYS A 31 -6.98 9.62 -21.46
N ILE A 32 -6.42 9.88 -20.28
CA ILE A 32 -5.02 9.54 -20.00
C ILE A 32 -4.92 8.02 -19.79
N PRO A 33 -4.23 7.28 -20.67
CA PRO A 33 -4.00 5.86 -20.43
C PRO A 33 -3.22 5.70 -19.14
N LYS A 34 -3.72 4.85 -18.22
CA LYS A 34 -3.00 4.49 -16.99
C LYS A 34 -1.63 3.95 -17.38
N LEU A 35 -0.59 4.77 -17.25
CA LEU A 35 0.78 4.33 -17.46
C LEU A 35 1.07 3.27 -16.39
N LYS A 36 1.24 2.03 -16.83
CA LYS A 36 1.83 1.00 -15.96
C LYS A 36 3.21 1.54 -15.57
N PRO A 37 3.57 1.59 -14.27
CA PRO A 37 4.95 1.93 -13.89
C PRO A 37 5.89 1.04 -14.70
N GLY A 38 6.85 1.68 -15.36
CA GLY A 38 7.69 1.06 -16.38
C GLY A 38 8.24 -0.28 -15.92
N LYS A 39 8.10 -1.29 -16.78
CA LYS A 39 8.71 -2.60 -16.60
C LYS A 39 10.20 -2.43 -16.30
N GLU A 40 10.63 -2.79 -15.10
CA GLU A 40 12.04 -3.13 -14.88
C GLU A 40 12.40 -4.23 -15.88
N ILE A 41 13.39 -3.92 -16.72
CA ILE A 41 13.95 -4.86 -17.68
C ILE A 41 14.83 -5.83 -16.88
N ARG A 42 14.73 -7.12 -17.24
CA ARG A 42 15.56 -8.30 -16.93
C ARG A 42 15.03 -9.13 -15.75
N SER A 43 14.82 -10.45 -15.86
CA SER A 43 15.19 -11.45 -16.86
C SER A 43 14.29 -12.68 -16.72
N LYS A 44 14.09 -13.41 -17.83
CA LYS A 44 13.28 -14.62 -17.99
C LYS A 44 13.58 -15.73 -16.97
N LYS A 45 12.57 -16.60 -16.77
CA LYS A 45 12.49 -17.89 -16.04
C LYS A 45 12.26 -17.70 -14.53
N THR A 46 11.14 -18.06 -13.91
CA THR A 46 10.23 -19.19 -14.18
C THR A 46 8.87 -18.93 -13.52
N LEU A 47 7.81 -19.03 -14.34
CA LEU A 47 6.41 -19.41 -14.08
C LEU A 47 5.77 -19.21 -12.69
N LYS A 48 4.64 -18.48 -12.74
CA LYS A 48 3.36 -18.71 -12.02
C LYS A 48 3.14 -17.97 -10.68
N ASN A 49 2.79 -16.69 -10.77
CA ASN A 49 1.50 -16.13 -10.27
C ASN A 49 1.48 -14.61 -10.43
N GLU A 50 0.93 -14.12 -11.56
CA GLU A 50 0.84 -12.69 -11.87
C GLU A 50 -0.49 -12.03 -11.45
N ASN A 51 -1.25 -12.63 -10.52
CA ASN A 51 -2.51 -12.06 -10.02
C ASN A 51 -2.45 -11.58 -8.55
N ALA A 52 -1.27 -11.48 -7.94
CA ALA A 52 -1.17 -11.20 -6.49
C ALA A 52 -1.09 -9.72 -6.11
N SER A 53 -1.03 -8.77 -7.04
CA SER A 53 -0.96 -7.34 -6.68
C SER A 53 -2.29 -6.82 -6.11
N ASP A 54 -3.42 -7.31 -6.63
CA ASP A 54 -4.74 -6.87 -6.18
C ASP A 54 -5.14 -7.53 -4.84
N ASP A 55 -4.59 -8.70 -4.52
CA ASP A 55 -4.92 -9.43 -3.28
C ASP A 55 -4.12 -8.94 -2.07
N LEU A 56 -2.88 -8.45 -2.24
CA LEU A 56 -2.06 -7.99 -1.10
C LEU A 56 -2.68 -6.82 -0.34
N GLY A 57 -3.28 -5.86 -1.05
CA GLY A 57 -4.01 -4.74 -0.44
C GLY A 57 -5.26 -5.22 0.30
N ALA A 58 -5.99 -6.18 -0.28
CA ALA A 58 -7.17 -6.77 0.35
C ALA A 58 -6.82 -7.55 1.62
N ILE A 59 -5.74 -8.34 1.59
CA ILE A 59 -5.22 -9.06 2.76
C ILE A 59 -4.77 -8.06 3.83
N LEU A 60 -4.05 -7.00 3.44
CA LEU A 60 -3.61 -5.96 4.37
C LEU A 60 -4.79 -5.29 5.06
N ASN A 61 -5.84 -4.93 4.31
CA ASN A 61 -7.06 -4.35 4.88
C ASN A 61 -7.75 -5.31 5.85
N ARG A 62 -7.79 -6.62 5.56
CA ARG A 62 -8.30 -7.63 6.51
C ARG A 62 -7.49 -7.68 7.79
N VAL A 63 -6.15 -7.61 7.70
CA VAL A 63 -5.26 -7.57 8.87
C VAL A 63 -5.49 -6.30 9.69
N ILE A 64 -5.59 -5.13 9.05
CA ILE A 64 -5.87 -3.85 9.73
C ILE A 64 -7.21 -3.88 10.46
N SER A 65 -8.22 -4.53 9.87
CA SER A 65 -9.55 -4.68 10.46
C SER A 65 -9.64 -5.79 11.52
N ALA A 66 -8.63 -6.63 11.68
CA ALA A 66 -8.65 -7.76 12.61
C ALA A 66 -8.90 -7.30 14.06
N PRO A 67 -9.81 -7.93 14.83
CA PRO A 67 -10.20 -7.46 16.16
C PRO A 67 -9.08 -7.53 17.20
N ASN A 68 -8.20 -8.54 17.10
CA ASN A 68 -7.09 -8.75 18.00
C ASN A 68 -5.83 -9.23 17.22
N ARG A 69 -4.70 -9.26 17.92
CA ARG A 69 -3.39 -9.61 17.33
C ARG A 69 -3.38 -11.04 16.79
N ASP A 70 -4.01 -11.98 17.50
CA ASP A 70 -4.03 -13.40 17.13
C ASP A 70 -4.78 -13.63 15.80
N VAL A 71 -5.93 -12.97 15.63
CA VAL A 71 -6.68 -13.01 14.37
C VAL A 71 -5.90 -12.36 13.24
N GLY A 72 -5.17 -11.26 13.51
CA GLY A 72 -4.28 -10.64 12.54
C GLY A 72 -3.16 -11.58 12.06
N MET A 73 -2.59 -12.35 12.99
CA MET A 73 -1.57 -13.35 12.68
C MET A 73 -2.16 -14.52 11.88
N ASP A 74 -3.33 -15.03 12.26
CA ASP A 74 -4.02 -16.12 11.57
C ASP A 74 -4.35 -15.77 10.10
N ILE A 75 -4.75 -14.52 9.82
CA ILE A 75 -4.95 -14.03 8.46
C ILE A 75 -3.64 -14.07 7.63
N LEU A 76 -2.51 -13.70 8.25
CA LEU A 76 -1.19 -13.75 7.60
C LEU A 76 -0.65 -15.18 7.44
N GLU A 77 -1.04 -16.11 8.29
CA GLU A 77 -0.72 -17.54 8.14
C GLU A 77 -1.54 -18.19 7.02
N LYS A 78 -2.85 -17.97 7.02
CA LYS A 78 -3.77 -18.54 6.01
C LYS A 78 -3.51 -18.03 4.60
N SER A 79 -3.01 -16.81 4.46
CA SER A 79 -2.67 -16.22 3.17
C SER A 79 -1.39 -16.78 2.52
N LYS A 80 -0.60 -17.60 3.24
CA LYS A 80 0.60 -18.29 2.72
C LYS A 80 1.56 -17.38 1.95
N LEU A 81 1.72 -16.14 2.41
CA LEU A 81 2.54 -15.13 1.76
C LEU A 81 4.04 -15.43 1.90
N ASN A 82 4.79 -15.19 0.83
CA ASN A 82 6.24 -15.32 0.84
C ASN A 82 6.92 -14.09 1.48
N LYS A 83 8.21 -14.22 1.81
CA LYS A 83 9.00 -13.13 2.43
C LYS A 83 8.95 -11.82 1.64
N ASN A 84 8.99 -11.89 0.31
CA ASN A 84 8.96 -10.71 -0.56
C ASN A 84 7.60 -10.00 -0.53
N GLN A 85 6.50 -10.76 -0.52
CA GLN A 85 5.13 -10.25 -0.40
C GLN A 85 4.91 -9.58 0.96
N LEU A 86 5.34 -10.22 2.04
CA LEU A 86 5.29 -9.64 3.39
C LEU A 86 6.15 -8.37 3.50
N THR A 87 7.33 -8.37 2.87
CA THR A 87 8.18 -7.16 2.82
C THR A 87 7.51 -6.03 2.05
N ARG A 88 6.82 -6.34 0.95
CA ARG A 88 6.02 -5.35 0.21
C ARG A 88 4.87 -4.81 1.05
N MET A 89 4.14 -5.65 1.77
CA MET A 89 3.08 -5.21 2.69
C MET A 89 3.63 -4.31 3.80
N ALA A 90 4.77 -4.68 4.39
CA ALA A 90 5.44 -3.86 5.39
C ALA A 90 5.81 -2.47 4.84
N LYS A 91 6.32 -2.38 3.60
CA LYS A 91 6.61 -1.10 2.96
C LYS A 91 5.38 -0.22 2.75
N ILE A 92 4.22 -0.80 2.40
CA ILE A 92 2.95 -0.05 2.25
C ILE A 92 2.57 0.65 3.56
N GLN A 93 2.84 0.00 4.70
CA GLN A 93 2.59 0.55 6.04
C GLN A 93 3.78 1.31 6.62
N SER A 94 4.80 1.64 5.81
CA SER A 94 6.02 2.32 6.26
C SER A 94 6.76 1.59 7.39
N ILE A 95 6.65 0.25 7.45
CA ILE A 95 7.31 -0.60 8.45
C ILE A 95 8.69 -1.00 7.96
N TYR A 96 9.70 -0.79 8.79
CA TYR A 96 11.07 -1.20 8.49
C TYR A 96 11.28 -2.73 8.62
N VAL A 97 11.79 -3.32 7.55
CA VAL A 97 12.16 -4.75 7.48
C VAL A 97 13.65 -4.87 7.14
N SER A 98 14.39 -5.58 7.99
CA SER A 98 15.79 -5.91 7.77
C SER A 98 15.92 -7.11 6.82
N LYS A 99 17.05 -7.20 6.10
CA LYS A 99 17.37 -8.37 5.27
C LYS A 99 17.45 -9.66 6.08
N SER A 100 17.90 -9.58 7.33
CA SER A 100 18.01 -10.70 8.27
C SER A 100 16.68 -11.12 8.91
N ASP A 101 15.61 -10.34 8.75
CA ASP A 101 14.31 -10.72 9.32
C ASP A 101 13.77 -11.98 8.64
N ASN A 102 13.30 -12.92 9.45
CA ASN A 102 12.60 -14.11 8.97
C ASN A 102 11.11 -13.81 8.72
N ILE A 103 10.39 -14.75 8.11
CA ILE A 103 8.97 -14.59 7.76
C ILE A 103 8.13 -14.27 9.00
N GLY A 104 8.31 -15.01 10.09
CA GLY A 104 7.54 -14.81 11.34
C GLY A 104 7.74 -13.41 11.91
N ARG A 105 8.99 -12.95 11.99
CA ARG A 105 9.36 -11.63 12.49
C ARG A 105 8.78 -10.50 11.65
N ILE A 106 8.65 -10.69 10.33
CA ILE A 106 7.99 -9.71 9.46
C ILE A 106 6.48 -9.69 9.73
N LYS A 107 5.83 -10.85 9.92
CA LYS A 107 4.39 -10.92 10.26
C LYS A 107 4.10 -10.24 11.60
N GLU A 108 4.91 -10.52 12.63
CA GLU A 108 4.81 -9.87 13.94
C GLU A 108 4.87 -8.34 13.83
N LYS A 109 5.87 -7.83 13.09
CA LYS A 109 6.01 -6.38 12.86
C LYS A 109 4.78 -5.78 12.18
N ILE A 110 4.23 -6.45 11.17
CA ILE A 110 3.01 -6.01 10.48
C ILE A 110 1.83 -5.95 11.45
N VAL A 111 1.59 -7.01 12.23
CA VAL A 111 0.47 -7.08 13.17
C VAL A 111 0.60 -6.04 14.28
N GLU A 112 1.79 -5.88 14.87
CA GLU A 112 1.98 -4.92 15.96
C GLU A 112 1.84 -3.47 15.48
N SER A 113 2.39 -3.16 14.29
CA SER A 113 2.30 -1.82 13.73
C SER A 113 0.88 -1.44 13.28
N THR A 114 0.02 -2.42 12.98
CA THR A 114 -1.34 -2.16 12.50
C THR A 114 -2.37 -2.35 13.62
N VAL A 115 -2.65 -3.61 13.98
CA VAL A 115 -3.62 -3.98 15.02
C VAL A 115 -3.17 -3.44 16.38
N GLY A 116 -1.89 -3.59 16.72
CA GLY A 116 -1.34 -3.12 18.00
C GLY A 116 -1.45 -1.60 18.16
N ALA A 117 -1.14 -0.83 17.11
CA ALA A 117 -1.31 0.62 17.11
C ALA A 117 -2.78 1.02 17.31
N ARG A 118 -3.71 0.40 16.59
CA ARG A 118 -5.15 0.67 16.70
C ARG A 118 -5.69 0.36 18.10
N LEU A 119 -5.33 -0.78 18.67
CA LEU A 119 -5.74 -1.19 20.03
C LEU A 119 -5.24 -0.20 21.08
N ARG A 120 -3.99 0.27 20.97
CA ARG A 120 -3.43 1.29 21.86
C ARG A 120 -4.18 2.61 21.74
N SER A 121 -4.46 3.07 20.52
CA SER A 121 -5.24 4.29 20.29
C SER A 121 -6.65 4.21 20.90
N ASN A 122 -7.32 3.06 20.76
CA ASN A 122 -8.63 2.84 21.36
C ASN A 122 -8.58 2.79 22.89
N ALA A 123 -7.56 2.14 23.47
CA ALA A 123 -7.38 2.07 24.92
C ALA A 123 -7.15 3.46 25.52
N VAL A 124 -6.34 4.31 24.88
CA VAL A 124 -6.11 5.70 25.33
C VAL A 124 -7.39 6.52 25.25
N ARG A 125 -8.17 6.39 24.16
CA ARG A 125 -9.44 7.11 23.99
C ARG A 125 -10.50 6.69 25.02
N GLY A 126 -10.62 5.38 25.29
CA GLY A 126 -11.54 4.86 26.30
C GLY A 126 -11.14 5.28 27.73
N ALA A 127 -9.84 5.29 28.03
CA ALA A 127 -9.33 5.74 29.32
C ALA A 127 -9.59 7.23 29.58
N MET A 128 -9.65 8.07 28.53
CA MET A 128 -9.97 9.49 28.64
C MET A 128 -11.47 9.75 28.89
N GLN A 129 -12.36 8.88 28.42
CA GLN A 129 -13.81 9.00 28.59
C GLN A 129 -14.31 8.48 29.95
N SER A 130 -13.54 7.63 30.64
CA SER A 130 -13.88 7.08 31.96
C SER A 130 -13.43 7.97 33.13
N LYS A 131 -12.76 9.10 32.87
CA LYS A 131 -12.23 10.03 33.88
C LYS A 131 -13.02 11.34 33.98
N ILE A 132 -14.19 11.42 33.34
CA ILE A 132 -15.16 12.52 33.41
C ILE A 132 -16.42 11.98 34.07
#